data_AF-A0A961RIA4-F1
#
_entry.id   AF-A0A961RIA4-F1
#
_cell.length_a   1.000
_cell.length_b   1.000
_cell.length_c   1.000
_cell.angle_alpha   90.00
_cell.angle_beta   90.00
_cell.angle_gamma   90.00
#
_symmetry.space_group_name_H-M   'P 1'
#
loop_
_entity.id
_entity.type
_entity.pdbx_description
1 polymer ?
#
loop_
_entity_poly.entity_id
_entity_poly.type
_entity_poly.pdbx_seq_one_letter_code
_entity_poly.pdbx_strand_id
1 'polypeptide(L)' 'NYTTVAEGVETEEQLDKLVSAGCHAMQGFLFAKPMAIGDLEAWLEGRQLVAQTKATRAKAA' A
#
# COMPACT_ATOMS: atom_id res chain seq x y z
N ASN A 1 -21.76 5.32 -9.29
CA ASN A 1 -20.70 5.47 -8.27
C ASN A 1 -19.83 4.22 -8.36
N TYR A 2 -18.64 4.33 -8.96
CA TYR A 2 -17.78 3.16 -9.22
C TYR A 2 -16.47 3.29 -8.45
N THR A 3 -16.01 2.17 -7.88
CA THR A 3 -14.67 2.04 -7.31
C THR A 3 -13.71 1.62 -8.41
N THR A 4 -12.52 2.24 -8.44
CA THR A 4 -11.50 2.02 -9.47
C THR A 4 -10.22 1.52 -8.84
N VAL A 5 -9.56 0.58 -9.54
CA VAL A 5 -8.24 0.07 -9.19
C VAL A 5 -7.30 0.41 -10.34
N ALA A 6 -6.17 1.06 -10.03
CA ALA A 6 -5.09 1.28 -10.99
C ALA A 6 -4.03 0.19 -10.84
N GLU A 7 -3.80 -0.59 -11.89
CA GLU A 7 -2.77 -1.64 -11.93
C GLU A 7 -1.50 -1.14 -12.65
N GLY A 8 -0.34 -1.68 -12.25
CA GLY A 8 0.95 -1.31 -12.83
C GLY A 8 1.59 -0.05 -12.24
N VAL A 9 1.30 0.28 -10.97
CA VAL A 9 1.94 1.42 -10.28
C VAL A 9 3.34 1.05 -9.80
N GLU A 10 4.36 1.65 -10.41
CA GLU A 10 5.76 1.33 -10.21
C GLU A 10 6.59 2.49 -9.65
N THR A 11 6.10 3.74 -9.74
CA THR A 11 6.81 4.93 -9.25
C THR A 11 5.95 5.81 -8.35
N GLU A 12 6.57 6.56 -7.43
CA GLU A 12 5.85 7.51 -6.57
C GLU A 12 5.14 8.60 -7.38
N GLU A 13 5.72 9.04 -8.50
CA GLU A 13 5.06 10.01 -9.40
C GLU A 13 3.73 9.49 -9.97
N GLN A 14 3.67 8.19 -10.32
CA GLN A 14 2.42 7.57 -10.76
C GLN A 14 1.41 7.50 -9.62
N LEU A 15 1.85 7.14 -8.42
CA LEU A 15 1.01 7.12 -7.22
C LEU A 15 0.37 8.50 -6.96
N ASP A 16 1.17 9.56 -6.96
CA ASP A 16 0.70 10.92 -6.70
C ASP A 16 -0.35 11.39 -7.73
N LYS A 17 -0.14 11.07 -9.01
CA LYS A 17 -1.12 11.34 -10.08
C LYS A 17 -2.42 10.57 -9.89
N LEU A 18 -2.35 9.30 -9.46
CA LEU A 18 -3.53 8.47 -9.25
C LEU A 18 -4.32 8.88 -8.01
N VAL A 19 -3.64 9.28 -6.92
CA VAL A 19 -4.27 9.82 -5.72
C VAL A 19 -4.97 11.14 -6.04
N SER A 20 -4.31 12.06 -6.74
CA SER A 20 -4.92 13.34 -7.13
C SER A 20 -6.09 13.18 -8.10
N ALA A 21 -6.09 12.13 -8.94
CA ALA A 21 -7.21 11.79 -9.81
C ALA A 21 -8.38 11.10 -9.11
N GLY A 22 -8.27 10.83 -7.79
CA GLY A 22 -9.32 10.16 -7.02
C GLY A 22 -9.45 8.66 -7.29
N CYS A 23 -8.36 8.00 -7.71
CA CYS A 23 -8.34 6.54 -7.82
C CYS A 23 -8.41 5.90 -6.42
N HIS A 24 -9.19 4.83 -6.27
CA HIS A 24 -9.57 4.30 -4.95
C HIS A 24 -8.58 3.28 -4.40
N ALA A 25 -7.95 2.51 -5.28
CA ALA A 25 -6.96 1.51 -4.93
C ALA A 25 -5.90 1.38 -6.02
N MET A 26 -4.72 0.88 -5.64
CA MET A 26 -3.58 0.74 -6.53
C MET A 26 -2.89 -0.60 -6.32
N GLN A 27 -2.41 -1.19 -7.41
CA GLN A 27 -1.56 -2.37 -7.42
C GLN A 27 -0.35 -2.12 -8.31
N GLY A 28 0.83 -2.52 -7.87
CA GLY A 28 2.02 -2.54 -8.71
C GLY A 28 3.29 -2.71 -7.90
N PHE A 29 4.43 -2.78 -8.60
CA PHE A 29 5.72 -3.11 -8.00
C PHE A 29 6.24 -2.05 -7.04
N LEU A 30 5.68 -0.84 -7.07
CA LEU A 30 5.92 0.17 -6.03
C LEU A 30 5.53 -0.36 -4.64
N PHE A 31 4.48 -1.17 -4.55
CA PHE A 31 3.97 -1.72 -3.30
C PHE A 31 4.53 -3.11 -3.00
N ALA A 32 4.40 -4.01 -3.98
CA ALA A 32 4.85 -5.38 -3.88
C ALA A 32 4.87 -6.02 -5.28
N LYS A 33 5.84 -6.91 -5.50
CA LYS A 33 5.77 -7.86 -6.61
C LYS A 33 4.76 -8.97 -6.27
N PRO A 34 4.19 -9.65 -7.28
CA PRO A 34 3.52 -10.93 -7.08
C PRO A 34 4.42 -11.87 -6.28
N MET A 35 3.84 -12.56 -5.30
CA MET A 35 4.58 -13.38 -4.35
C MET A 35 3.84 -14.69 -4.09
N ALA A 36 4.55 -15.71 -3.60
CA ALA A 36 3.93 -16.95 -3.20
C ALA A 36 3.09 -16.75 -1.92
N ILE A 37 2.16 -17.66 -1.66
CA ILE A 37 1.29 -17.55 -0.47
C ILE A 37 2.08 -17.53 0.85
N GLY A 38 3.18 -18.28 0.94
CA GLY A 38 4.04 -18.26 2.13
C GLY A 38 4.79 -16.95 2.33
N ASP A 39 5.08 -16.22 1.25
CA ASP A 39 5.72 -14.90 1.32
C ASP A 39 4.70 -13.81 1.70
N LEU A 40 3.42 -14.01 1.36
CA LEU A 40 2.34 -13.06 1.68
C LEU A 40 2.15 -12.90 3.17
N GLU A 41 2.17 -14.00 3.94
CA GLU A 41 2.01 -13.95 5.40
C GLU A 41 3.10 -13.09 6.05
N ALA A 42 4.36 -13.35 5.71
CA ALA A 42 5.50 -12.57 6.18
C ALA A 42 5.42 -11.08 5.75
N TRP A 43 5.00 -10.83 4.51
CA TRP A 43 4.80 -9.48 4.00
C TRP A 43 3.71 -8.71 4.75
N LEU A 44 2.58 -9.37 5.07
CA LEU A 44 1.49 -8.79 5.86
C LEU A 44 1.91 -8.49 7.29
N GLU A 45 2.61 -9.41 7.95
CA GLU A 45 3.13 -9.21 9.32
C GLU A 45 4.08 -8.02 9.42
N GLY A 46 5.02 -7.90 8.46
CA GLY A 46 5.95 -6.76 8.40
C GLY A 46 5.23 -5.42 8.27
N ARG A 47 4.10 -5.38 7.56
CA ARG A 47 3.27 -4.17 7.40
C ARG A 47 2.45 -3.84 8.65
N GLN A 48 1.98 -4.85 9.38
CA GLN A 48 1.26 -4.68 10.64
C GLN A 48 2.13 -3.99 11.69
N LEU A 49 3.41 -4.37 11.78
CA LEU A 49 4.38 -3.78 12.71
C LEU A 49 4.61 -2.29 12.43
N VAL A 50 4.73 -1.89 11.16
CA VAL A 50 4.91 -0.47 10.79
C VAL A 50 3.67 0.37 11.11
N ALA A 51 2.47 -0.16 10.86
CA ALA A 51 1.21 0.53 11.15
C ALA A 51 0.99 0.72 12.66
N GLN A 52 1.31 -0.31 13.46
CA GLN A 52 1.19 -0.25 14.92
C GLN A 52 2.23 0.68 15.55
N THR A 53 3.48 0.66 15.09
CA THR A 53 4.55 1.52 15.65
C THR A 53 4.25 3.02 15.49
N LYS A 54 3.62 3.42 14.37
CA LYS A 54 3.18 4.81 14.16
C LYS A 54 1.99 5.19 15.07
N ALA A 55 1.05 4.28 15.27
CA ALA A 55 -0.09 4.50 16.17
C ALA A 55 0.32 4.64 17.64
N THR A 56 1.33 3.90 18.11
CA THR A 56 1.82 3.99 19.50
C THR A 56 2.57 5.30 19.78
N ARG A 57 3.30 5.84 18.80
CA ARG A 57 3.94 7.18 18.94
C ARG A 57 2.94 8.33 18.93
N ALA A 58 1.86 8.23 18.15
CA ALA A 58 0.81 9.26 18.11
C ALA A 58 -0.08 9.30 19.36
N LYS A 59 -0.09 8.24 20.17
CA LYS A 59 -0.82 8.16 21.45
C LYS A 59 0.01 8.59 22.68
N ALA A 60 1.31 8.81 22.50
CA ALA A 60 2.25 9.19 23.55
C ALA A 60 2.70 10.66 23.46
N ALA A 61 2.03 11.46 22.63
CA ALA A 61 2.23 12.90 22.47
C ALA A 61 0.96 13.66 22.84
#